data_AF-A0A9E0V9K4-F1
#
_entry.id   AF-A0A9E0V9K4-F1
#
_cell.length_a   1.000
_cell.length_b   1.000
_cell.length_c   1.000
_cell.angle_alpha   90.00
_cell.angle_beta   90.00
_cell.angle_gamma   90.00
#
_symmetry.space_group_name_H-M   'P 1'
#
loop_
_entity.id
_entity.type
_entity.pdbx_description
1 polymer ?
#
loop_
_entity_poly.entity_id
_entity_poly.type
_entity_poly.pdbx_seq_one_letter_code
_entity_poly.pdbx_strand_id
1 'polypeptide(L)'
;MFEEITTLDEWQPGLPILFDNRRLEMFAVDTQIIRQSVVIMQKFSRRHPATKIAGLVATNLNFGLGRQFETFTEIEGGTGFRLFRDEAQAVEWLQQPGDDDPA
;
A
#
# COMPACT_ATOMS: atom_id res chain seq x y z
N MET A 1 -7.53 -11.11 -7.49
CA MET A 1 -7.89 -10.47 -6.21
C MET A 1 -7.47 -9.01 -6.11
N PHE A 2 -6.18 -8.65 -5.98
CA PHE A 2 -5.77 -7.24 -5.88
C PHE A 2 -6.09 -6.42 -7.15
N GLU A 3 -5.82 -6.99 -8.33
CA GLU A 3 -6.17 -6.35 -9.61
C GLU A 3 -7.66 -6.07 -9.74
N GLU A 4 -8.52 -7.03 -9.38
CA GLU A 4 -9.98 -6.88 -9.45
C GLU A 4 -10.47 -5.77 -8.52
N ILE A 5 -9.91 -5.68 -7.30
CA ILE A 5 -10.24 -4.63 -6.34
C ILE A 5 -9.85 -3.26 -6.89
N THR A 6 -8.67 -3.11 -7.50
CA THR A 6 -8.23 -1.82 -8.07
C THR A 6 -9.04 -1.34 -9.29
N THR A 7 -9.90 -2.19 -9.86
CA THR A 7 -10.74 -1.84 -11.03
C THR A 7 -12.14 -1.35 -10.69
N LEU A 8 -12.52 -1.36 -9.41
CA LEU A 8 -13.81 -0.85 -8.95
C LEU A 8 -13.94 0.66 -9.20
N ASP A 9 -15.07 1.10 -9.74
CA ASP A 9 -15.28 2.52 -10.08
C ASP A 9 -15.61 3.39 -8.85
N GLU A 10 -15.87 2.76 -7.70
CA GLU A 10 -16.18 3.41 -6.43
C GLU A 10 -14.96 4.06 -5.76
N TRP A 11 -13.74 3.85 -6.29
CA TRP A 11 -12.54 4.48 -5.78
C TRP A 11 -12.53 5.98 -6.04
N GLN A 12 -12.65 6.76 -4.96
CA GLN A 12 -12.48 8.20 -5.01
C GLN A 12 -11.01 8.57 -4.82
N PRO A 13 -10.47 9.54 -5.59
CA PRO A 13 -9.14 10.10 -5.31
C PRO A 13 -9.04 10.60 -3.86
N GLY A 14 -7.88 10.39 -3.23
CA GLY A 14 -7.63 10.84 -1.86
C GLY A 14 -8.29 10.00 -0.76
N LEU A 15 -9.09 8.98 -1.08
CA LEU A 15 -9.70 8.11 -0.07
C LEU A 15 -8.62 7.22 0.60
N PRO A 16 -8.37 7.33 1.91
CA PRO A 16 -7.39 6.47 2.57
C PRO A 16 -7.84 5.00 2.59
N ILE A 17 -6.89 4.09 2.39
CA ILE A 17 -7.10 2.64 2.32
C ILE A 17 -6.29 1.93 3.39
N LEU A 18 -6.92 1.00 4.12
CA LEU A 18 -6.25 0.11 5.06
C LEU A 18 -6.39 -1.34 4.58
N PHE A 19 -5.27 -1.99 4.29
CA PHE A 19 -5.21 -3.41 3.97
C PHE A 19 -4.77 -4.23 5.19
N ASP A 20 -5.67 -5.05 5.73
CA ASP A 20 -5.31 -6.00 6.79
C ASP A 20 -4.75 -7.30 6.21
N ASN A 21 -3.43 -7.39 6.16
CA ASN A 21 -2.69 -8.55 5.66
C ASN A 21 -2.17 -9.43 6.80
N ARG A 22 -2.61 -9.23 8.06
CA ARG A 22 -2.11 -9.99 9.22
C ARG A 22 -2.40 -11.49 9.13
N ARG A 23 -3.44 -11.87 8.38
CA ARG A 23 -3.86 -13.26 8.14
C ARG A 23 -3.36 -13.83 6.82
N LEU A 24 -2.60 -13.06 6.03
CA LEU A 24 -2.04 -13.55 4.78
C LEU A 24 -0.74 -14.30 5.02
N GLU A 25 -0.68 -15.52 4.49
CA GLU A 25 0.54 -16.30 4.41
C GLU A 25 1.30 -15.92 3.13
N MET A 26 2.48 -15.32 3.30
CA MET A 26 3.30 -14.84 2.17
C MET A 26 4.51 -15.74 1.89
N PHE A 27 4.48 -17.01 2.30
CA PHE A 27 5.60 -17.94 2.13
C PHE A 27 5.98 -18.22 0.67
N ALA A 28 5.02 -18.11 -0.24
CA ALA A 28 5.22 -18.29 -1.68
C ALA A 28 5.48 -16.97 -2.43
N VAL A 29 5.56 -15.84 -1.72
CA VAL A 29 5.82 -14.53 -2.35
C VAL A 29 7.31 -14.40 -2.59
N ASP A 30 7.67 -14.30 -3.86
CA ASP A 30 9.02 -14.01 -4.31
C ASP A 30 9.15 -12.58 -4.87
N THR A 31 10.37 -12.22 -5.28
CA THR A 31 10.66 -10.90 -5.86
C THR A 31 9.89 -10.64 -7.15
N GLN A 32 9.57 -11.66 -7.95
CA GLN A 32 8.83 -11.48 -9.19
C GLN A 32 7.38 -11.08 -8.88
N ILE A 33 6.75 -11.75 -7.93
CA ILE A 33 5.39 -11.42 -7.46
C ILE A 33 5.35 -10.00 -6.86
N ILE A 34 6.37 -9.62 -6.07
CA ILE A 34 6.48 -8.26 -5.54
C ILE A 34 6.53 -7.25 -6.68
N ARG A 35 7.38 -7.45 -7.69
CA ARG A 35 7.50 -6.54 -8.84
C ARG A 35 6.19 -6.40 -9.62
N GLN A 36 5.48 -7.51 -9.85
CA GLN A 36 4.18 -7.48 -10.50
C GLN A 36 3.16 -6.66 -9.69
N SER A 37 3.17 -6.84 -8.36
CA SER A 37 2.30 -6.11 -7.45
C SER A 37 2.59 -4.60 -7.47
N VAL A 38 3.87 -4.21 -7.56
CA VAL A 38 4.28 -2.80 -7.68
C VAL A 38 3.70 -2.17 -8.95
N VAL A 39 3.72 -2.87 -10.08
CA VAL A 39 3.14 -2.37 -11.35
C VAL A 39 1.63 -2.12 -11.20
N ILE A 40 0.92 -3.01 -10.52
CA ILE A 40 -0.52 -2.86 -10.28
C ILE A 40 -0.77 -1.65 -9.38
N MET A 41 -0.02 -1.53 -8.28
CA MET A 41 -0.12 -0.41 -7.35
C MET A 41 0.16 0.93 -8.01
N GLN A 42 1.16 1.02 -8.88
CA GLN A 42 1.44 2.25 -9.64
C GLN A 42 0.28 2.66 -10.53
N LYS A 43 -0.33 1.71 -11.25
CA LYS A 43 -1.50 2.01 -12.09
C LYS A 43 -2.64 2.56 -11.24
N PHE A 44 -2.85 1.97 -10.06
CA PHE A 44 -3.82 2.44 -9.09
C PHE A 44 -3.50 3.87 -8.60
N SER A 45 -2.29 4.10 -8.07
CA SER A 45 -1.87 5.41 -7.55
C SER A 45 -1.93 6.53 -8.61
N ARG A 46 -1.62 6.23 -9.88
CA ARG A 46 -1.75 7.21 -10.98
C ARG A 46 -3.20 7.56 -11.29
N ARG A 47 -4.12 6.61 -11.16
CA ARG A 47 -5.57 6.82 -11.39
C ARG A 47 -6.23 7.51 -10.19
N HIS A 48 -5.69 7.30 -8.99
CA HIS A 48 -6.22 7.82 -7.73
C HIS A 48 -5.14 8.60 -6.97
N PRO A 49 -4.75 9.79 -7.46
CA PRO A 49 -3.75 10.62 -6.80
C PRO A 49 -4.16 11.00 -5.37
N ALA A 50 -3.18 11.35 -4.55
CA ALA A 50 -3.33 11.69 -3.12
C ALA A 50 -3.88 10.56 -2.23
N THR A 51 -4.09 9.35 -2.77
CA THR A 51 -4.53 8.19 -1.99
C THR A 51 -3.41 7.70 -1.08
N LYS A 52 -3.69 7.60 0.23
CA LYS A 52 -2.81 6.97 1.22
C LYS A 52 -3.25 5.54 1.48
N ILE A 53 -2.31 4.62 1.50
CA ILE A 53 -2.52 3.19 1.62
C ILE A 53 -1.64 2.67 2.75
N ALA A 54 -2.27 2.15 3.80
CA ALA A 54 -1.60 1.50 4.90
C ALA A 54 -1.78 -0.01 4.79
N GLY A 55 -0.70 -0.78 4.93
CA GLY A 55 -0.76 -2.24 5.04
C GLY A 55 -0.40 -2.72 6.44
N LEU A 56 -1.25 -3.55 7.04
CA LEU A 56 -1.00 -4.18 8.33
C LEU A 56 -0.45 -5.59 8.16
N VAL A 57 0.65 -5.90 8.84
CA VAL A 57 1.31 -7.21 8.77
C VAL A 57 1.70 -7.71 10.16
N ALA A 58 1.58 -9.03 10.37
CA ALA A 58 1.82 -9.64 11.68
C ALA A 58 3.25 -10.14 11.90
N THR A 59 3.89 -10.67 10.85
CA THR A 59 5.18 -11.37 10.98
C THR A 59 6.35 -10.52 10.51
N ASN A 60 7.55 -10.81 11.06
CA ASN A 60 8.79 -10.17 10.62
C ASN A 60 9.08 -10.42 9.14
N LEU A 61 8.79 -11.62 8.63
CA LEU A 61 8.93 -11.97 7.22
C LEU A 61 8.03 -11.08 6.35
N ASN A 62 6.75 -11.00 6.69
CA ASN A 62 5.78 -10.21 5.95
C ASN A 62 6.14 -8.72 5.97
N PHE A 63 6.65 -8.24 7.11
CA PHE A 63 7.16 -6.88 7.22
C PHE A 63 8.37 -6.64 6.30
N GLY A 64 9.33 -7.57 6.25
CA GLY A 64 10.48 -7.47 5.35
C GLY A 64 10.08 -7.44 3.86
N LEU A 65 9.21 -8.36 3.45
CA LEU A 65 8.70 -8.41 2.06
C LEU A 65 7.94 -7.15 1.69
N GLY A 66 7.07 -6.69 2.59
CA GLY A 66 6.33 -5.47 2.37
C GLY A 66 7.25 -4.24 2.30
N ARG A 67 8.32 -4.16 3.11
CA ARG A 67 9.28 -3.06 3.02
C ARG A 67 9.98 -3.03 1.66
N GLN A 68 10.29 -4.18 1.08
CA GLN A 68 10.81 -4.24 -0.29
C GLN A 68 9.79 -3.69 -1.29
N PHE A 69 8.52 -4.06 -1.14
CA PHE A 69 7.43 -3.52 -1.97
C PHE A 69 7.30 -2.00 -1.84
N GLU A 70 7.32 -1.47 -0.62
CA GLU A 70 7.28 -0.02 -0.33
C GLU A 70 8.43 0.70 -1.04
N THR A 71 9.66 0.21 -0.87
CA THR A 71 10.84 0.77 -1.54
C THR A 71 10.74 0.72 -3.07
N PHE A 72 10.29 -0.39 -3.65
CA PHE A 72 10.12 -0.46 -5.11
C PHE A 72 9.02 0.49 -5.61
N THR A 73 7.97 0.70 -4.83
CA THR A 73 6.90 1.63 -5.18
C THR A 73 7.42 3.08 -5.15
N GLU A 74 8.19 3.44 -4.11
CA GLU A 74 8.83 4.76 -3.99
C GLU A 74 9.82 5.06 -5.12
N ILE A 75 10.71 4.11 -5.44
CA ILE A 75 11.73 4.26 -6.49
C ILE A 75 11.08 4.58 -7.85
N GLU A 76 9.92 4.00 -8.11
CA GLU A 76 9.20 4.15 -9.37
C GLU A 76 8.21 5.33 -9.36
N GLY A 77 8.30 6.20 -8.36
CA GLY A 77 7.52 7.43 -8.25
C GLY A 77 6.10 7.23 -7.72
N GLY A 78 5.77 6.06 -7.15
CA GLY A 78 4.56 5.86 -6.39
C GLY A 78 4.73 6.40 -4.97
N THR A 79 3.88 7.32 -4.55
CA THR A 79 3.84 7.83 -3.18
C THR A 79 2.60 7.29 -2.45
N GLY A 80 2.62 7.38 -1.12
CA GLY A 80 1.42 7.12 -0.31
C GLY A 80 1.18 5.66 0.06
N PHE A 81 2.17 4.76 -0.03
CA PHE A 81 2.07 3.41 0.57
C PHE A 81 2.99 3.29 1.78
N ARG A 82 2.51 2.74 2.90
CA ARG A 82 3.34 2.47 4.08
C ARG A 82 2.86 1.24 4.85
N LEU A 83 3.78 0.57 5.53
CA LEU A 83 3.49 -0.61 6.34
C LEU A 83 3.56 -0.38 7.82
N PHE A 84 2.66 -1.05 8.53
CA PHE A 84 2.50 -0.96 9.97
C PHE A 84 2.31 -2.34 10.58
N ARG A 85 2.69 -2.47 11.85
CA ARG A 85 2.35 -3.62 12.69
C ARG A 85 1.21 -3.31 13.65
N ASP A 86 1.05 -2.03 13.94
CA ASP A 86 0.06 -1.49 14.85
C ASP A 86 -1.03 -0.80 14.06
N GLU A 87 -2.28 -1.19 14.33
CA GLU A 87 -3.45 -0.68 13.64
C GLU A 87 -3.76 0.78 14.00
N ALA A 88 -3.53 1.18 15.25
CA ALA A 88 -3.75 2.55 15.68
C ALA A 88 -2.78 3.51 14.99
N GLN A 89 -1.51 3.12 14.85
CA GLN A 89 -0.51 3.90 14.12
C GLN A 89 -0.84 4.01 12.62
N ALA A 90 -1.35 2.94 12.02
CA ALA A 90 -1.77 2.96 10.62
C ALA A 90 -2.93 3.94 10.40
N VAL A 91 -3.95 3.88 11.26
CA VAL A 91 -5.12 4.78 11.20
C VAL A 91 -4.72 6.23 11.45
N GLU A 92 -3.89 6.49 12.46
CA GLU A 92 -3.37 7.83 12.74
C GLU A 92 -2.65 8.41 11.52
N TRP A 93 -1.76 7.63 10.89
CA TRP A 93 -1.07 8.07 9.69
C TRP A 93 -2.04 8.33 8.52
N LEU A 94 -3.04 7.49 8.31
CA LEU A 94 -4.04 7.67 7.23
C LEU A 94 -4.87 8.95 7.40
N GLN A 95 -5.07 9.43 8.63
CA GLN A 95 -5.84 10.64 8.93
C GLN A 95 -5.02 11.94 8.77
N GLN A 96 -3.69 11.85 8.72
CA GLN A 96 -2.86 13.02 8.48
C GLN A 96 -3.03 13.52 7.03
N PRO A 97 -3.05 14.84 6.80
CA PRO A 97 -2.99 15.38 5.44
C PRO A 97 -1.77 14.84 4.69
N GLY A 98 -1.86 14.78 3.36
CA GLY A 98 -0.72 14.37 2.54
C GLY A 98 0.45 15.35 2.72
N ASP A 99 1.69 14.87 2.60
CA ASP A 99 2.89 15.70 2.69
C ASP A 99 2.95 16.81 1.60
N ASP A 100 2.03 16.80 0.63
CA ASP A 100 1.89 17.76 -0.46
C ASP A 100 0.77 18.81 -0.26
N ASP A 101 0.04 18.81 0.86
CA ASP A 101 -0.95 19.86 1.16
C ASP A 101 -0.24 21.08 1.79
N PRO A 102 -0.15 22.24 1.11
CA PRO A 102 0.34 23.44 1.76
C PRO A 102 -0.72 23.88 2.78
N ALA A 103 -0.27 24.04 4.03
CA ALA A 103 -1.03 24.63 5.13
C ALA A 103 -1.66 25.99 4.78
#